data_AF-A0ABD1S6B4-F1
#
_entry.id   AF-A0ABD1S6B4-F1
#
_cell.length_a   1.000
_cell.length_b   1.000
_cell.length_c   1.000
_cell.angle_alpha   90.00
_cell.angle_beta   90.00
_cell.angle_gamma   90.00
#
_symmetry.space_group_name_H-M   'P 1'
#
loop_
_entity.id
_entity.type
_entity.pdbx_description
1 polymer ?
#
loop_
_entity_poly.entity_id
_entity_poly.type
_entity_poly.pdbx_seq_one_letter_code
_entity_poly.pdbx_strand_id
1 'polypeptide(L)'
;MGKREQGDEGIDAEFNAFLHGELFSLQGPNYFAKKSKVPADDWSLNPTGVDWLRSNSKLDHILSKPDNRVMAGLRSSKTPEKSSKTFIITVNLQVPGRDHHSVVFYFSSKVDEPINPTSLLYQFIHESDAFRDSRFKIVNNIVKGP
;
A
#
# COMPACT_ATOMS: atom_id res chain seq x y z
N MET A 1 -19.82 -12.76 3.03
CA MET A 1 -19.77 -12.33 1.62
C MET A 1 -19.75 -10.82 1.61
N GLY A 2 -18.64 -10.19 1.25
CA GLY A 2 -18.54 -8.74 1.32
C GLY A 2 -19.10 -8.08 0.07
N LYS A 3 -19.99 -7.10 0.23
CA LYS A 3 -20.52 -6.32 -0.91
C LYS A 3 -19.58 -5.15 -1.16
N ARG A 4 -19.28 -4.89 -2.44
CA ARG A 4 -18.44 -3.78 -2.89
C ARG A 4 -19.32 -2.54 -3.01
N GLU A 5 -18.81 -1.40 -2.57
CA GLU A 5 -19.41 -0.10 -2.88
C GLU A 5 -18.65 0.49 -4.07
N GLN A 6 -19.38 1.10 -4.99
CA GLN A 6 -18.81 1.62 -6.24
C GLN A 6 -17.91 2.83 -5.90
N GLY A 7 -16.63 2.75 -6.26
CA GLY A 7 -15.67 3.84 -6.02
C GLY A 7 -16.11 5.11 -6.76
N ASP A 8 -16.03 6.23 -6.07
CA ASP A 8 -16.32 7.56 -6.59
C ASP A 8 -15.15 8.02 -7.47
N GLU A 9 -15.41 8.49 -8.70
CA GLU A 9 -14.38 8.94 -9.65
C GLU A 9 -13.48 10.06 -9.07
N GLY A 10 -13.98 10.81 -8.08
CA GLY A 10 -13.19 11.80 -7.35
C GLY A 10 -12.03 11.23 -6.53
N ILE A 11 -12.15 9.99 -6.02
CA ILE A 11 -11.12 9.33 -5.21
C ILE A 11 -9.94 8.90 -6.08
N ASP A 12 -10.19 8.46 -7.31
CA ASP A 12 -9.11 8.09 -8.24
C ASP A 12 -8.27 9.32 -8.63
N ALA A 13 -8.90 10.49 -8.78
CA ALA A 13 -8.19 11.75 -9.02
C ALA A 13 -7.38 12.23 -7.80
N GLU A 14 -7.93 12.15 -6.58
CA GLU A 14 -7.21 12.49 -5.36
C GLU A 14 -6.08 11.49 -5.05
N PHE A 15 -6.27 10.20 -5.29
CA PHE A 15 -5.26 9.18 -5.13
C PHE A 15 -4.05 9.41 -6.07
N ASN A 16 -4.32 9.85 -7.30
CA ASN A 16 -3.26 10.26 -8.24
C ASN A 16 -2.58 11.58 -7.82
N ALA A 17 -3.24 12.46 -7.07
CA ALA A 17 -2.62 13.68 -6.54
C ALA A 17 -1.61 13.40 -5.40
N PHE A 18 -1.73 12.25 -4.71
CA PHE A 18 -0.75 11.80 -3.70
C PHE A 18 0.54 11.19 -4.29
N LEU A 19 0.70 11.20 -5.62
CA LEU A 19 1.90 10.76 -6.34
C LEU A 19 3.06 11.77 -6.24
N HIS A 20 3.17 12.55 -5.16
CA HIS A 20 4.33 13.39 -4.90
C HIS A 20 4.79 13.15 -3.47
N GLY A 21 5.90 12.42 -3.30
CA GLY A 21 6.44 12.05 -1.99
C GLY A 21 6.71 13.25 -1.08
N GLU A 22 7.06 14.39 -1.67
CA GLU A 22 7.35 15.65 -0.98
C GLU A 22 6.20 16.16 -0.09
N LEU A 23 4.97 15.73 -0.36
CA LEU A 23 3.80 16.06 0.47
C LEU A 23 3.87 15.43 1.88
N PHE A 24 4.74 14.44 2.09
CA PHE A 24 4.90 13.76 3.36
C PHE A 24 6.21 14.18 4.03
N SER A 25 6.11 14.74 5.25
CA SER A 25 7.28 15.10 6.05
C SER A 25 7.72 13.95 6.97
N LEU A 26 8.90 13.39 6.73
CA LEU A 26 9.48 12.25 7.44
C LEU A 26 10.58 12.67 8.43
N GLN A 27 10.89 11.79 9.38
CA GLN A 27 12.02 11.98 10.28
C GLN A 27 13.33 11.75 9.51
N GLY A 28 14.06 12.83 9.23
CA GLY A 28 15.35 12.75 8.54
C GLY A 28 16.50 12.27 9.45
N PRO A 29 17.71 12.07 8.89
CA PRO A 29 18.88 11.57 9.64
C PRO A 29 19.23 12.38 10.89
N ASN A 30 18.98 13.70 10.86
CA ASN A 30 19.26 14.61 11.96
C ASN A 30 18.07 14.84 12.91
N TYR A 31 16.98 14.07 12.78
CA TYR A 31 15.75 14.31 13.55
C TYR A 31 15.99 14.24 15.07
N PHE A 32 16.80 13.31 15.57
CA PHE A 32 17.04 13.21 17.01
C PHE A 32 17.78 14.42 17.60
N ALA A 33 18.68 15.04 16.83
CA ALA A 33 19.45 16.21 17.24
C ALA A 33 18.70 17.53 17.02
N LYS A 34 18.04 17.68 15.86
CA LYS A 34 17.45 18.96 15.41
C LYS A 34 15.93 19.01 15.47
N LYS A 35 15.27 17.87 15.71
CA LYS A 35 13.80 17.70 15.64
C LYS A 35 13.17 18.14 14.31
N SER A 36 13.99 18.25 13.25
CA SER A 36 13.58 18.69 11.92
C SER A 36 13.13 17.51 11.06
N LYS A 37 11.97 17.64 10.41
CA LYS A 37 11.51 16.72 9.38
C LYS A 37 12.03 17.14 8.01
N VAL A 38 12.10 16.20 7.08
CA VAL A 38 12.45 16.44 5.67
C VAL A 38 11.34 15.90 4.78
N PRO A 39 11.11 16.47 3.58
CA PRO A 39 10.21 15.87 2.60
C PRO A 39 10.61 14.42 2.30
N ALA A 40 9.64 13.56 2.02
CA ALA A 40 9.92 12.19 1.59
C ALA A 40 10.46 12.17 0.15
N ASP A 41 11.31 11.20 -0.13
CA ASP A 41 11.70 10.86 -1.50
C ASP A 41 10.53 10.20 -2.26
N ASP A 42 10.77 9.90 -3.54
CA ASP A 42 9.85 9.15 -4.38
C ASP A 42 9.51 7.77 -3.80
N TRP A 43 8.32 7.25 -4.14
CA TRP A 43 7.86 5.95 -3.67
C TRP A 43 8.67 4.81 -4.29
N SER A 44 8.96 3.79 -3.46
CA SER A 44 9.60 2.55 -3.95
C SER A 44 8.61 1.57 -4.59
N LEU A 45 7.30 1.74 -4.34
CA LEU A 45 6.23 0.89 -4.85
C LEU A 45 5.14 1.74 -5.50
N ASN A 46 4.69 1.33 -6.67
CA ASN A 46 3.64 2.03 -7.40
C ASN A 46 2.27 1.69 -6.82
N PRO A 47 1.39 2.67 -6.62
CA PRO A 47 -0.01 2.38 -6.36
C PRO A 47 -0.64 1.65 -7.55
N THR A 48 -1.38 0.58 -7.27
CA THR A 48 -1.99 -0.27 -8.31
C THR A 48 -3.52 -0.27 -8.23
N GLY A 49 -4.10 0.11 -7.09
CA GLY A 49 -5.54 0.25 -6.94
C GLY A 49 -5.97 0.43 -5.50
N VAL A 50 -7.28 0.64 -5.34
CA VAL A 50 -7.95 0.73 -4.05
C VAL A 50 -9.27 -0.05 -4.12
N ASP A 51 -9.62 -0.76 -3.06
CA ASP A 51 -10.96 -1.33 -2.88
C ASP A 51 -11.61 -0.79 -1.61
N TRP A 52 -12.90 -0.48 -1.69
CA TRP A 52 -13.77 -0.27 -0.54
C TRP A 52 -14.66 -1.50 -0.34
N LEU A 53 -14.42 -2.22 0.76
CA LEU A 53 -15.05 -3.51 1.05
C LEU A 53 -15.87 -3.43 2.33
N ARG A 54 -17.11 -3.92 2.27
CA ARG A 54 -17.94 -4.16 3.45
C ARG A 54 -18.10 -5.64 3.69
N SER A 55 -17.95 -6.13 4.92
CA SER A 55 -18.11 -7.54 5.28
C SER A 55 -18.76 -7.72 6.64
N ASN A 56 -19.31 -8.91 6.88
CA ASN A 56 -19.89 -9.31 8.17
C ASN A 56 -18.84 -9.84 9.17
N SER A 57 -17.56 -9.84 8.79
CA SER A 57 -16.44 -10.32 9.59
C SER A 57 -15.15 -9.61 9.19
N LYS A 58 -14.10 -9.73 10.01
CA LYS A 58 -12.75 -9.31 9.65
C LYS A 58 -12.30 -9.95 8.31
N LEU A 59 -11.63 -9.14 7.50
CA LEU A 59 -11.02 -9.56 6.24
C LEU A 59 -9.52 -9.71 6.40
N ASP A 60 -9.06 -10.94 6.33
CA ASP A 60 -7.64 -11.31 6.28
C ASP A 60 -7.30 -11.93 4.93
N HIS A 61 -6.00 -12.00 4.62
CA HIS A 61 -5.46 -12.65 3.41
C HIS A 61 -6.12 -12.17 2.10
N ILE A 62 -6.33 -10.85 1.96
CA ILE A 62 -7.10 -10.25 0.85
C ILE A 62 -6.53 -10.63 -0.53
N LEU A 63 -5.20 -10.70 -0.66
CA LEU A 63 -4.53 -11.10 -1.91
C LEU A 63 -4.76 -12.57 -2.27
N SER A 64 -5.00 -13.45 -1.28
CA SER A 64 -5.24 -14.87 -1.51
C SER A 64 -6.66 -15.16 -2.01
N LYS A 65 -7.55 -14.17 -2.00
CA LYS A 65 -8.94 -14.36 -2.43
C LYS A 65 -9.03 -14.62 -3.94
N PRO A 66 -9.91 -15.53 -4.37
CA PRO A 66 -10.07 -15.87 -5.79
C PRO A 66 -10.63 -14.69 -6.60
N ASP A 67 -11.44 -13.83 -5.98
CA ASP A 67 -12.07 -12.67 -6.61
C ASP A 67 -11.27 -11.37 -6.47
N ASN A 68 -10.02 -11.43 -5.98
CA ASN A 68 -9.15 -10.27 -5.90
C ASN A 68 -8.79 -9.78 -7.32
N ARG A 69 -9.22 -8.56 -7.67
CA ARG A 69 -9.07 -8.00 -9.02
C ARG A 69 -7.62 -7.72 -9.39
N VAL A 70 -6.81 -7.23 -8.45
CA VAL A 70 -5.39 -6.94 -8.68
C VAL A 70 -4.63 -8.24 -8.99
N MET A 71 -4.87 -9.29 -8.20
CA MET A 71 -4.26 -10.60 -8.43
C MET A 71 -4.82 -11.29 -9.68
N ALA A 72 -6.10 -11.14 -9.99
CA ALA A 72 -6.69 -11.63 -11.24
C ALA A 72 -6.05 -10.94 -12.46
N GLY A 73 -5.88 -9.61 -12.41
CA GLY A 73 -5.17 -8.83 -13.42
C GLY A 73 -3.74 -9.32 -13.60
N LEU A 74 -3.00 -9.50 -12.50
CA LEU A 74 -1.63 -10.03 -12.53
C LEU A 74 -1.55 -11.41 -13.17
N ARG A 75 -2.47 -12.33 -12.82
CA ARG A 75 -2.54 -13.69 -13.39
C ARG A 75 -2.91 -13.70 -14.87
N SER A 76 -3.76 -12.78 -15.30
CA SER A 76 -4.19 -12.64 -16.71
C SER A 76 -3.20 -11.86 -17.59
N SER A 77 -2.09 -11.39 -17.04
CA SER A 77 -1.11 -10.59 -17.77
C SER A 77 -0.55 -11.36 -18.97
N LYS A 78 -0.45 -10.67 -20.12
CA LYS A 78 0.13 -11.20 -21.36
C LYS A 78 1.64 -11.47 -21.26
N THR A 79 2.28 -11.09 -20.16
CA THR A 79 3.70 -11.29 -19.90
C THR A 79 3.93 -12.05 -18.59
N PRO A 80 3.73 -13.38 -18.56
CA PRO A 80 3.75 -14.19 -17.34
C PRO A 80 5.09 -14.18 -16.59
N GLU A 81 6.20 -14.09 -17.33
CA GLU A 81 7.55 -14.01 -16.73
C GLU A 81 7.81 -12.68 -16.01
N LYS A 82 7.09 -11.63 -16.41
CA LYS A 82 7.20 -10.29 -15.82
C LYS A 82 6.28 -10.17 -14.61
N SER A 83 5.08 -10.75 -14.70
CA SER A 83 4.13 -10.80 -13.59
C SER A 83 4.62 -11.68 -12.45
N SER A 84 5.38 -12.75 -12.72
CA SER A 84 5.96 -13.62 -11.67
C SER A 84 7.04 -12.93 -10.83
N LYS A 85 7.68 -11.87 -11.35
CA LYS A 85 8.69 -11.07 -10.65
C LYS A 85 8.11 -9.85 -9.94
N THR A 86 6.81 -9.61 -10.07
CA THR A 86 6.16 -8.45 -9.46
C THR A 86 5.86 -8.74 -8.00
N PHE A 87 6.42 -7.94 -7.09
CA PHE A 87 6.03 -7.96 -5.69
C PHE A 87 4.76 -7.12 -5.50
N ILE A 88 3.78 -7.64 -4.76
CA ILE A 88 2.56 -6.92 -4.41
C ILE A 88 2.39 -6.94 -2.90
N ILE A 89 2.11 -5.78 -2.33
CA ILE A 89 1.71 -5.61 -0.93
C ILE A 89 0.36 -4.92 -0.85
N THR A 90 -0.36 -5.19 0.23
CA THR A 90 -1.66 -4.60 0.49
C THR A 90 -1.72 -4.08 1.92
N VAL A 91 -2.22 -2.85 2.08
CA VAL A 91 -2.52 -2.26 3.38
C VAL A 91 -4.04 -2.21 3.54
N ASN A 92 -4.56 -2.96 4.51
CA ASN A 92 -5.98 -3.01 4.84
C ASN A 92 -6.26 -2.15 6.09
N LEU A 93 -6.84 -0.97 5.89
CA LEU A 93 -7.38 -0.18 6.99
C LEU A 93 -8.80 -0.65 7.27
N GLN A 94 -8.96 -1.42 8.35
CA GLN A 94 -10.24 -2.02 8.70
C GLN A 94 -10.83 -1.41 9.97
N VAL A 95 -12.07 -0.94 9.86
CA VAL A 95 -12.87 -0.45 10.99
C VAL A 95 -13.89 -1.53 11.38
N PRO A 96 -13.81 -2.10 12.59
CA PRO A 96 -14.82 -3.04 13.08
C PRO A 96 -16.12 -2.30 13.42
N GLY A 97 -17.25 -2.99 13.25
CA GLY A 97 -18.59 -2.46 13.51
C GLY A 97 -19.66 -3.54 13.36
N ARG A 98 -20.94 -3.16 13.26
CA ARG A 98 -22.02 -4.12 12.91
C ARG A 98 -21.71 -4.81 11.59
N ASP A 99 -21.21 -4.03 10.64
CA ASP A 99 -20.50 -4.51 9.47
C ASP A 99 -19.08 -3.95 9.53
N HIS A 100 -18.11 -4.79 9.18
CA HIS A 100 -16.72 -4.39 9.00
C HIS A 100 -16.57 -3.62 7.69
N HIS A 101 -15.89 -2.49 7.75
CA HIS A 101 -15.53 -1.71 6.57
C HIS A 101 -14.02 -1.71 6.42
N SER A 102 -13.55 -1.93 5.19
CA SER A 102 -12.15 -2.08 4.83
C SER A 102 -11.84 -1.18 3.66
N VAL A 103 -10.85 -0.30 3.83
CA VAL A 103 -10.19 0.40 2.72
C VAL A 103 -8.87 -0.31 2.45
N VAL A 104 -8.75 -0.85 1.24
CA VAL A 104 -7.65 -1.73 0.87
C VAL A 104 -6.82 -1.03 -0.20
N PHE A 105 -5.58 -0.67 0.14
CA PHE A 105 -4.64 -0.06 -0.79
C PHE A 105 -3.68 -1.11 -1.33
N TYR A 106 -3.54 -1.18 -2.65
CA TYR A 106 -2.65 -2.10 -3.34
C TYR A 106 -1.45 -1.36 -3.90
N PHE A 107 -0.26 -1.90 -3.65
CA PHE A 107 0.99 -1.38 -4.20
C PHE A 107 1.79 -2.51 -4.84
N SER A 108 2.46 -2.21 -5.96
CA SER A 108 3.30 -3.16 -6.67
C SER A 108 4.72 -2.62 -6.88
N SER A 109 5.70 -3.50 -6.96
CA SER A 109 6.99 -3.13 -7.54
C SER A 109 6.81 -2.71 -9.00
N LYS A 110 7.78 -1.99 -9.55
CA LYS A 110 7.85 -1.76 -10.98
C LYS A 110 7.99 -3.10 -11.70
N VAL A 111 7.31 -3.22 -12.83
CA VAL A 111 7.43 -4.41 -13.69
C VAL A 111 8.83 -4.38 -14.30
N ASP A 112 9.48 -5.54 -14.33
CA ASP A 112 10.84 -5.74 -14.88
C ASP A 112 12.01 -5.08 -14.13
N GLU A 113 11.77 -4.42 -13.00
CA GLU A 113 12.84 -3.85 -12.17
C GLU A 113 13.01 -4.70 -10.89
N PRO A 114 14.16 -5.39 -10.71
CA PRO A 114 14.39 -6.15 -9.49
C PRO A 114 14.51 -5.20 -8.30
N ILE A 115 13.90 -5.58 -7.17
CA ILE A 115 14.03 -4.83 -5.93
C ILE A 115 15.50 -4.87 -5.50
N ASN A 116 16.10 -3.69 -5.31
CA ASN A 116 17.51 -3.57 -4.94
C ASN A 116 17.80 -4.35 -3.63
N PRO A 117 18.72 -5.35 -3.66
CA PRO A 117 19.05 -6.18 -2.50
C PRO A 117 19.54 -5.42 -1.26
N THR A 118 20.08 -4.21 -1.43
CA THR A 118 20.56 -3.38 -0.32
C THR A 118 19.50 -2.42 0.22
N SER A 119 18.32 -2.37 -0.39
CA SER A 119 17.23 -1.48 0.03
C SER A 119 16.50 -1.95 1.29
N LEU A 120 15.93 -0.99 2.03
CA LEU A 120 15.03 -1.28 3.15
C LEU A 120 13.80 -2.10 2.73
N LEU A 121 13.30 -1.88 1.51
CA LEU A 121 12.18 -2.65 0.97
C LEU A 121 12.55 -4.12 0.78
N TYR A 122 13.74 -4.41 0.23
CA TYR A 122 14.21 -5.79 0.10
C TYR A 122 14.34 -6.48 1.46
N GLN A 123 14.93 -5.79 2.44
CA GLN A 123 15.01 -6.29 3.81
C GLN A 123 13.62 -6.51 4.40
N PHE A 124 12.70 -5.56 4.24
CA PHE A 124 11.31 -5.68 4.71
C PHE A 124 10.62 -6.94 4.14
N ILE A 125 10.85 -7.27 2.88
CA ILE A 125 10.26 -8.45 2.22
C ILE A 125 10.85 -9.75 2.76
N HIS A 126 12.17 -9.82 2.95
CA HIS A 126 12.88 -11.08 3.21
C HIS A 126 13.19 -11.35 4.69
N GLU A 127 13.12 -10.35 5.56
CA GLU A 127 13.44 -10.47 6.98
C GLU A 127 12.26 -11.01 7.82
N SER A 128 12.46 -11.08 9.14
CA SER A 128 11.46 -11.55 10.11
C SER A 128 10.28 -10.58 10.31
N ASP A 129 9.18 -11.10 10.86
CA ASP A 129 8.04 -10.28 11.28
C ASP A 129 8.44 -9.23 12.33
N ALA A 130 9.34 -9.58 13.27
CA ALA A 130 9.87 -8.62 14.24
C ALA A 130 10.57 -7.42 13.56
N PHE A 131 11.30 -7.67 12.47
CA PHE A 131 11.88 -6.59 11.67
C PHE A 131 10.78 -5.75 11.01
N ARG A 132 9.80 -6.38 10.38
CA ARG A 132 8.66 -5.69 9.73
C ARG A 132 7.91 -4.80 10.71
N ASP A 133 7.58 -5.31 11.89
CA ASP A 133 6.88 -4.60 12.96
C ASP A 133 7.69 -3.39 13.47
N SER A 134 9.01 -3.52 13.54
CA SER A 134 9.88 -2.43 13.96
C SER A 134 9.96 -1.30 12.92
N ARG A 135 9.89 -1.64 11.62
CA ARG A 135 10.16 -0.72 10.51
C ARG A 135 8.91 -0.12 9.87
N PHE A 136 7.81 -0.85 9.81
CA PHE A 136 6.59 -0.36 9.16
C PHE A 136 5.95 0.78 9.97
N LYS A 137 5.72 1.92 9.32
CA LYS A 137 5.07 3.10 9.90
C LYS A 137 4.13 3.71 8.85
N ILE A 138 2.97 4.18 9.32
CA ILE A 138 2.02 4.94 8.50
C ILE A 138 2.21 6.42 8.84
N VAL A 139 2.38 7.26 7.82
CA VAL A 139 2.47 8.72 7.94
C VAL A 139 1.30 9.32 7.20
N ASN A 140 0.40 9.98 7.94
CA ASN A 140 -0.75 10.66 7.37
C ASN A 140 -0.41 12.11 7.06
N ASN A 141 -0.92 12.63 5.94
CA ASN A 141 -0.94 14.05 5.65
C ASN A 141 -2.38 14.57 5.77
N ILE A 142 -2.70 15.22 6.90
CA ILE A 142 -4.02 15.78 7.18
C ILE A 142 -3.94 17.28 6.95
N VAL A 143 -4.40 17.74 5.79
CA VAL A 143 -4.35 19.17 5.40
C VAL A 143 -5.44 19.99 6.11
N LYS A 144 -6.59 19.37 6.39
CA LYS A 144 -7.67 19.95 7.19
C LYS A 144 -8.10 18.93 8.24
N GLY A 145 -8.03 19.34 9.50
CA GLY A 145 -8.61 18.57 10.61
C GLY A 145 -10.14 18.71 10.65
N PRO A 146 -10.82 17.90 11.48
CA PRO A 146 -12.24 18.10 11.78
C PRO A 146 -12.50 19.47 12.44
#